data_AF-W0Z9M5-F1
#
_entry.id   AF-W0Z9M5-F1
#
_cell.length_a   1.000
_cell.length_b   1.000
_cell.length_c   1.000
_cell.angle_alpha   90.00
_cell.angle_beta   90.00
_cell.angle_gamma   90.00
#
_symmetry.space_group_name_H-M   'P 1'
#
loop_
_entity.id
_entity.type
_entity.pdbx_description
1 polymer ?
#
loop_
_entity_poly.entity_id
_entity_poly.type
_entity_poly.pdbx_seq_one_letter_code
_entity_poly.pdbx_strand_id
1 'polypeptide(L)'
;MSAARQPRQRRPRQKRSLTAQLASVVLGFEAIIVFLGGLVIFGLKVLPAGIPDWVGIVAGTVVAVVMVATAGFVHKPAGIATGWVLQAIVALSAFLVPAMLLIALIFGGMWAYATIQGPRIEARTRAAAPEGEAQ
;
A
#
# COMPACT_ATOMS: atom_id res chain seq x y z
N MET A 1 -24.74 1.67 -50.53
CA MET A 1 -24.08 2.53 -49.52
C MET A 1 -23.80 1.68 -48.30
N SER A 2 -22.65 1.01 -48.25
CA SER A 2 -22.25 0.19 -47.09
C SER A 2 -21.36 1.02 -46.18
N ALA A 3 -21.87 1.40 -45.01
CA ALA A 3 -21.12 2.09 -43.98
C ALA A 3 -20.03 1.15 -43.45
N ALA A 4 -18.77 1.48 -43.71
CA ALA A 4 -17.63 0.78 -43.16
C ALA A 4 -17.67 0.88 -41.62
N ARG A 5 -17.79 -0.27 -40.94
CA ARG A 5 -17.66 -0.35 -39.48
C ARG A 5 -16.22 0.05 -39.11
N GLN A 6 -16.04 1.22 -38.52
CA GLN A 6 -14.75 1.60 -37.96
C GLN A 6 -14.37 0.59 -36.85
N PRO A 7 -13.15 0.03 -36.88
CA PRO A 7 -12.68 -0.83 -35.81
C PRO A 7 -12.62 -0.03 -34.51
N ARG A 8 -13.36 -0.46 -33.48
CA ARG A 8 -13.26 0.10 -32.13
C ARG A 8 -11.81 -0.02 -31.67
N GLN A 9 -11.05 1.07 -31.73
CA GLN A 9 -9.70 1.14 -31.16
C GLN A 9 -9.79 0.74 -29.68
N ARG A 10 -9.21 -0.42 -29.36
CA ARG A 10 -9.07 -0.87 -27.97
C ARG A 10 -8.20 0.15 -27.25
N ARG A 11 -8.77 0.87 -26.27
CA ARG A 11 -8.02 1.81 -25.44
C ARG A 11 -6.76 1.10 -24.92
N PRO A 12 -5.54 1.64 -25.15
CA PRO A 12 -4.32 1.03 -24.66
C PRO A 12 -4.43 0.90 -23.14
N ARG A 13 -4.13 -0.31 -22.66
CA ARG A 13 -4.18 -0.67 -21.24
C ARG A 13 -3.20 0.25 -20.52
N GLN A 14 -3.71 1.27 -19.85
CA GLN A 14 -2.90 2.30 -19.21
C GLN A 14 -1.93 1.60 -18.24
N LYS A 15 -0.62 1.71 -18.50
CA LYS A 15 0.40 1.09 -17.65
C LYS A 15 0.19 1.59 -16.22
N ARG A 16 0.29 0.68 -15.23
CA ARG A 16 0.16 1.07 -13.82
C ARG A 16 1.15 2.20 -13.53
N SER A 17 0.65 3.23 -12.86
CA SER A 17 1.46 4.32 -12.33
C SER A 17 2.62 3.75 -11.50
N LEU A 18 3.84 4.28 -11.70
CA LEU A 18 5.02 3.87 -10.94
C LEU A 18 4.78 4.07 -9.44
N THR A 19 4.09 5.16 -9.09
CA THR A 19 3.63 5.47 -7.74
C THR A 19 2.76 4.36 -7.16
N ALA A 20 1.76 3.90 -7.91
CA ALA A 20 0.88 2.83 -7.46
C ALA A 20 1.63 1.50 -7.29
N GLN A 21 2.64 1.24 -8.12
CA GLN A 21 3.49 0.07 -8.00
C GLN A 21 4.38 0.14 -6.75
N LEU A 22 5.04 1.28 -6.50
CA LEU A 22 5.82 1.51 -5.30
C LEU A 22 4.96 1.36 -4.04
N ALA A 23 3.80 2.03 -3.98
CA ALA A 23 2.87 1.94 -2.86
C ALA A 23 2.37 0.51 -2.61
N SER A 24 2.10 -0.26 -3.68
CA SER A 24 1.73 -1.68 -3.57
C SER A 24 2.86 -2.54 -3.01
N VAL A 25 4.11 -2.26 -3.40
CA VAL A 25 5.29 -2.99 -2.88
C VAL A 25 5.52 -2.65 -1.40
N VAL A 26 5.38 -1.38 -1.01
CA VAL A 26 5.46 -0.94 0.40
C VAL A 26 4.45 -1.70 1.25
N LEU A 27 3.16 -1.67 0.89
CA LEU A 27 2.11 -2.40 1.61
C LEU A 27 2.37 -3.91 1.69
N GLY A 28 2.89 -4.51 0.61
CA GLY A 28 3.16 -5.94 0.57
C GLY A 28 4.26 -6.37 1.54
N PHE A 29 5.37 -5.64 1.59
CA PHE A 29 6.45 -5.91 2.54
C PHE A 29 6.03 -5.60 3.97
N GLU A 30 5.31 -4.49 4.19
CA GLU A 30 4.81 -4.13 5.50
C GLU A 30 3.83 -5.17 6.06
N ALA A 31 2.98 -5.77 5.20
CA ALA A 31 2.09 -6.86 5.61
C ALA A 31 2.85 -8.04 6.24
N ILE A 32 4.00 -8.41 5.66
CA ILE A 32 4.85 -9.47 6.23
C ILE A 32 5.37 -9.03 7.60
N ILE A 33 5.86 -7.79 7.70
CA ILE A 33 6.40 -7.26 8.95
C ILE A 33 5.33 -7.18 10.04
N VAL A 34 4.10 -6.78 9.70
CA VAL A 34 2.97 -6.70 10.64
C VAL A 34 2.52 -8.08 11.11
N PHE A 35 2.51 -9.07 10.22
CA PHE A 35 2.27 -10.45 10.62
C PHE A 35 3.34 -10.93 11.62
N LEU A 36 4.62 -10.69 11.33
CA LEU A 36 5.72 -11.01 12.25
C LEU A 36 5.60 -10.23 13.57
N GLY A 37 5.18 -8.96 13.51
CA GLY A 37 4.90 -8.14 14.70
C GLY A 37 3.81 -8.77 15.57
N GLY A 38 2.75 -9.30 14.97
CA GLY A 38 1.72 -10.08 15.67
C GLY A 38 2.27 -11.33 16.37
N LEU A 39 3.20 -12.05 15.73
CA LEU A 39 3.91 -13.18 16.34
C LEU A 39 4.82 -12.76 17.50
N VAL A 40 5.50 -11.62 17.38
CA VAL A 40 6.33 -11.06 18.46
C VAL A 40 5.46 -10.66 19.64
N ILE A 41 4.33 -9.98 19.39
CA ILE A 41 3.36 -9.62 20.41
C ILE A 41 2.85 -10.86 21.16
N PHE A 42 2.48 -11.92 20.43
CA PHE A 42 2.09 -13.20 21.00
C PHE A 42 3.22 -13.86 21.81
N GLY A 43 4.42 -13.93 21.23
CA GLY A 43 5.58 -14.59 21.85
C GLY A 43 6.06 -13.90 23.12
N LEU A 44 5.96 -12.57 23.18
CA LEU A 44 6.34 -11.77 24.35
C LEU A 44 5.21 -11.64 25.38
N LYS A 45 3.98 -12.03 25.05
CA LYS A 45 2.80 -11.92 25.94
C LYS A 45 2.62 -10.51 26.53
N VAL A 46 2.80 -9.51 25.68
CA VAL A 46 2.77 -8.08 26.05
C VAL A 46 1.37 -7.48 26.06
N LEU A 47 0.33 -8.30 25.88
CA LEU A 47 -1.05 -7.82 25.93
C LEU A 47 -1.48 -7.52 27.37
N PRO A 48 -2.38 -6.53 27.56
CA PRO A 48 -3.02 -6.27 28.85
C PRO A 48 -3.72 -7.50 29.44
N ALA A 49 -3.77 -7.56 30.77
CA ALA A 49 -4.48 -8.60 31.50
C ALA A 49 -5.97 -8.68 31.07
N GLY A 50 -6.44 -9.89 30.79
CA GLY A 50 -7.81 -10.14 30.31
C GLY A 50 -7.95 -10.28 28.80
N ILE A 51 -6.89 -9.98 28.02
CA ILE A 51 -6.87 -10.27 26.58
C ILE A 51 -6.02 -11.52 26.33
N PRO A 52 -6.55 -12.55 25.65
CA PRO A 52 -5.78 -13.75 25.33
C PRO A 52 -4.59 -13.46 24.40
N ASP A 53 -3.42 -14.04 24.68
CA ASP A 53 -2.20 -13.78 23.89
C ASP A 53 -2.36 -14.08 22.39
N TRP A 54 -3.15 -15.11 22.04
CA TRP A 54 -3.37 -15.52 20.64
C TRP A 54 -3.98 -14.40 19.79
N VAL A 55 -4.62 -13.40 20.43
CA VAL A 55 -5.11 -12.19 19.76
C VAL A 55 -4.00 -11.46 19.02
N GLY A 56 -2.75 -11.51 19.49
CA GLY A 56 -1.60 -10.94 18.77
C GLY A 56 -1.41 -11.54 17.38
N ILE A 57 -1.50 -12.87 17.26
CA ILE A 57 -1.39 -13.57 15.97
C ILE A 57 -2.56 -13.18 15.08
N VAL A 58 -3.78 -13.26 15.60
CA VAL A 58 -4.99 -13.01 14.80
C VAL A 58 -5.05 -11.56 14.33
N ALA A 59 -4.75 -10.59 15.20
CA ALA A 59 -4.69 -9.19 14.83
C ALA A 59 -3.61 -8.94 13.77
N GLY A 60 -2.39 -9.46 13.96
CA GLY A 60 -1.31 -9.33 12.98
C GLY A 60 -1.67 -9.92 11.61
N THR A 61 -2.26 -11.13 11.60
CA THR A 61 -2.72 -11.78 10.36
C THR A 61 -3.84 -11.00 9.67
N VAL A 62 -4.85 -10.53 10.41
CA VAL A 62 -5.97 -9.76 9.85
C VAL A 62 -5.46 -8.47 9.23
N VAL A 63 -4.61 -7.71 9.94
CA VAL A 63 -4.04 -6.46 9.41
C VAL A 63 -3.18 -6.74 8.17
N ALA A 64 -2.35 -7.78 8.20
CA ALA A 64 -1.54 -8.18 7.05
C ALA A 64 -2.40 -8.52 5.81
N VAL A 65 -3.50 -9.28 5.99
CA VAL A 65 -4.43 -9.59 4.90
C VAL A 65 -5.10 -8.32 4.35
N VAL A 66 -5.51 -7.40 5.23
CA VAL A 66 -6.10 -6.12 4.82
C VAL A 66 -5.09 -5.26 4.05
N MET A 67 -3.81 -5.26 4.46
CA MET A 67 -2.73 -4.59 3.72
C MET A 67 -2.54 -5.17 2.31
N VAL A 68 -2.50 -6.49 2.19
CA VAL A 68 -2.39 -7.17 0.88
C VAL A 68 -3.61 -6.87 0.01
N ALA A 69 -4.81 -6.91 0.57
CA ALA A 69 -6.03 -6.54 -0.15
C ALA A 69 -5.96 -5.08 -0.63
N THR A 70 -5.52 -4.16 0.24
CA THR A 70 -5.36 -2.73 -0.05
C THR A 70 -4.37 -2.49 -1.18
N ALA A 71 -3.27 -3.25 -1.24
CA ALA A 71 -2.30 -3.18 -2.33
C ALA A 71 -2.94 -3.45 -3.70
N GLY A 72 -3.97 -4.31 -3.76
CA GLY A 72 -4.72 -4.60 -4.98
C GLY A 72 -5.52 -3.41 -5.53
N PHE A 73 -5.97 -2.50 -4.66
CA PHE A 73 -6.80 -1.35 -5.04
C PHE A 73 -6.21 0.03 -4.66
N VAL A 74 -4.93 0.10 -4.37
CA VAL A 74 -4.21 1.34 -3.97
C VAL A 74 -4.29 2.48 -5.01
N HIS A 75 -4.61 2.17 -6.27
CA HIS A 75 -4.83 3.15 -7.32
C HIS A 75 -6.11 3.99 -7.12
N LYS A 76 -7.02 3.58 -6.22
CA LYS A 76 -8.24 4.30 -5.89
C LYS A 76 -8.01 5.22 -4.68
N PRO A 77 -8.71 6.37 -4.57
CA PRO A 77 -8.59 7.26 -3.42
C PRO A 77 -8.92 6.55 -2.09
N ALA A 78 -9.89 5.63 -2.12
CA ALA A 78 -10.21 4.78 -0.97
C ALA A 78 -9.01 3.92 -0.53
N GLY A 79 -8.25 3.35 -1.47
CA GLY A 79 -7.06 2.56 -1.15
C GLY A 79 -5.93 3.39 -0.54
N ILE A 80 -5.77 4.64 -0.99
CA ILE A 80 -4.82 5.58 -0.38
C ILE A 80 -5.24 5.91 1.06
N ALA A 81 -6.53 6.22 1.28
CA ALA A 81 -7.05 6.50 2.62
C ALA A 81 -6.91 5.28 3.56
N THR A 82 -7.25 4.08 3.09
CA THR A 82 -7.08 2.84 3.86
C THR A 82 -5.63 2.61 4.24
N GLY A 83 -4.68 2.84 3.33
CA GLY A 83 -3.26 2.69 3.66
C GLY A 83 -2.77 3.67 4.73
N TRP A 84 -3.24 4.91 4.74
CA TRP A 84 -2.94 5.85 5.85
C TRP A 84 -3.50 5.38 7.19
N VAL A 85 -4.71 4.80 7.21
CA VAL A 85 -5.28 4.20 8.42
C VAL A 85 -4.43 3.00 8.87
N LEU A 86 -4.01 2.15 7.93
CA LEU A 86 -3.13 1.01 8.23
C LEU A 86 -1.78 1.47 8.79
N GLN A 87 -1.18 2.52 8.25
CA GLN A 87 0.05 3.11 8.78
C GLN A 87 -0.12 3.58 10.23
N ALA A 88 -1.25 4.23 10.55
CA ALA A 88 -1.55 4.62 11.92
C ALA A 88 -1.68 3.39 12.84
N ILE A 89 -2.34 2.32 12.40
CA ILE A 89 -2.44 1.07 13.15
C ILE A 89 -1.05 0.46 13.43
N VAL A 90 -0.16 0.43 12.44
CA VAL A 90 1.21 -0.06 12.63
C VAL A 90 1.98 0.84 13.59
N ALA A 91 1.88 2.16 13.47
CA ALA A 91 2.52 3.08 14.39
C ALA A 91 2.02 2.89 15.83
N LEU A 92 0.72 2.67 16.03
CA LEU A 92 0.14 2.37 17.35
C LEU A 92 0.64 1.03 17.92
N SER A 93 0.97 0.06 17.08
CA SER A 93 1.57 -1.20 17.56
C SER A 93 2.94 -1.00 18.25
N ALA A 94 3.59 0.15 18.02
CA ALA A 94 4.83 0.49 18.70
C ALA A 94 4.72 0.63 20.22
N PHE A 95 3.51 0.88 20.75
CA PHE A 95 3.29 0.87 22.20
C PHE A 95 3.46 -0.52 22.81
N LEU A 96 3.22 -1.58 22.03
CA LEU A 96 3.42 -2.97 22.45
C LEU A 96 4.84 -3.44 22.12
N VAL A 97 5.33 -3.10 20.93
CA VAL A 97 6.65 -3.51 20.42
C VAL A 97 7.36 -2.28 19.86
N PRO A 98 8.23 -1.60 20.64
CA PRO A 98 8.85 -0.33 20.23
C PRO A 98 9.58 -0.36 18.89
N ALA A 99 10.14 -1.51 18.49
CA ALA A 99 10.78 -1.70 17.18
C ALA A 99 9.83 -1.42 15.99
N MET A 100 8.51 -1.59 16.17
CA MET A 100 7.51 -1.29 15.14
C MET A 100 7.44 0.20 14.81
N LEU A 101 7.91 1.09 15.69
CA LEU A 101 7.98 2.52 15.39
C LEU A 101 8.94 2.79 14.24
N LEU A 102 10.12 2.16 14.25
CA LEU A 102 11.12 2.33 13.19
C LEU A 102 10.54 1.85 11.84
N ILE A 103 9.84 0.72 11.85
CA ILE A 103 9.16 0.18 10.67
C ILE A 103 8.11 1.18 10.17
N ALA A 104 7.21 1.64 11.05
CA ALA A 104 6.16 2.59 10.71
C ALA A 104 6.73 3.90 10.16
N LEU A 105 7.86 4.39 10.69
CA LEU A 105 8.51 5.60 10.18
C LEU A 105 9.10 5.39 8.77
N ILE A 106 9.79 4.28 8.54
CA ILE A 106 10.41 4.00 7.23
C ILE A 106 9.32 3.73 6.18
N PHE A 107 8.41 2.80 6.46
CA PHE A 107 7.36 2.40 5.52
C PHE A 107 6.30 3.49 5.37
N GLY A 108 5.88 4.13 6.44
CA GLY A 108 4.97 5.27 6.42
C GLY A 108 5.58 6.48 5.71
N GLY A 109 6.88 6.74 5.88
CA GLY A 109 7.59 7.78 5.12
C GLY A 109 7.61 7.49 3.62
N MET A 110 7.94 6.24 3.24
CA MET A 110 7.90 5.80 1.84
C MET A 110 6.47 5.86 1.26
N TRP A 111 5.46 5.47 2.04
CA TRP A 111 4.05 5.54 1.68
C TRP A 111 3.60 6.99 1.44
N ALA A 112 3.94 7.89 2.37
CA ALA A 112 3.65 9.32 2.27
C ALA A 112 4.30 9.92 1.02
N TYR A 113 5.58 9.59 0.78
CA TYR A 113 6.29 10.05 -0.41
C TYR A 113 5.63 9.58 -1.70
N ALA A 114 5.31 8.29 -1.81
CA ALA A 114 4.63 7.74 -2.97
C ALA A 114 3.27 8.43 -3.17
N THR A 115 2.42 8.44 -2.16
CA THR A 115 1.03 8.93 -2.31
C THR A 115 0.93 10.45 -2.52
N ILE A 116 1.80 11.26 -1.91
CA ILE A 116 1.74 12.72 -2.00
C ILE A 116 2.55 13.24 -3.20
N GLN A 117 3.77 12.73 -3.39
CA GLN A 117 4.72 13.29 -4.35
C GLN A 117 4.69 12.55 -5.71
N GLY A 118 4.35 11.26 -5.70
CA GLY A 118 4.26 10.44 -6.91
C GLY A 118 3.37 11.01 -8.02
N PRO A 119 2.13 11.47 -7.74
CA PRO A 119 1.25 12.06 -8.76
C PRO A 119 1.84 13.32 -9.41
N ARG A 120 2.60 14.11 -8.64
CA ARG A 120 3.25 15.33 -9.12
C ARG A 120 4.42 15.01 -10.06
N ILE A 121 5.19 13.97 -9.74
CA ILE A 121 6.32 13.53 -10.55
C ILE A 121 5.82 12.94 -11.87
N GLU A 122 4.82 12.04 -11.80
CA GLU A 122 4.23 11.42 -13.00
C GLU A 122 3.59 12.45 -13.95
N ALA A 123 2.94 13.49 -13.42
CA ALA A 123 2.38 14.57 -14.24
C ALA A 123 3.47 15.33 -15.02
N ARG A 124 4.62 15.60 -14.39
CA ARG A 124 5.77 16.27 -15.03
C ARG A 124 6.41 15.37 -16.08
N THR A 125 6.63 14.09 -15.78
CA THR A 125 7.21 13.12 -16.71
C THR A 125 6.31 12.92 -17.94
N ARG A 126 4.99 12.90 -17.76
CA ARG A 126 4.04 12.78 -18.88
C ARG A 126 4.00 14.03 -19.75
N ALA A 127 4.11 15.22 -19.17
CA ALA A 127 4.14 16.49 -19.91
C ALA A 127 5.45 16.70 -20.69
N ALA A 128 6.55 16.09 -20.21
CA ALA A 128 7.86 16.15 -20.85
C ALA A 128 8.12 15.04 -21.88
N ALA A 129 7.20 14.07 -22.03
CA ALA A 129 7.32 13.02 -23.03
C ALA A 129 7.13 13.62 -24.43
N PRO A 130 8.16 13.63 -25.30
CA PRO A 130 8.04 14.21 -26.64
C PRO A 130 7.04 13.42 -27.48
N GLU A 131 6.29 14.11 -28.35
CA GLU A 131 5.28 13.55 -29.27
C GLU A 131 5.88 12.62 -30.37
N GLY A 132 7.11 12.14 -30.21
CA GLY A 132 7.98 11.63 -31.27
C GLY A 132 7.97 10.11 -31.54
N GLU A 133 6.95 9.36 -31.13
CA GLU A 133 6.84 7.91 -31.48
C GLU A 133 5.57 7.56 -32.26
N ALA A 134 4.99 8.54 -32.96
CA ALA A 134 4.00 8.31 -34.01
C ALA A 134 4.64 8.48 -35.40
N GLN A 135 5.62 7.64 -35.72
CA GLN A 135 6.04 7.33 -37.09
C GLN A 135 6.24 5.83 -37.24
#